data_AF-A0A955DX13-F1
#
_entry.id   AF-A0A955DX13-F1
#
_cell.length_a   1.000
_cell.length_b   1.000
_cell.length_c   1.000
_cell.angle_alpha   90.00
_cell.angle_beta   90.00
_cell.angle_gamma   90.00
#
_symmetry.space_group_name_H-M   'P 1'
#
loop_
_entity.id
_entity.type
_entity.pdbx_description
1 polymer ?
#
loop_
_entity_poly.entity_id
_entity_poly.type
_entity_poly.pdbx_seq_one_letter_code
_entity_poly.pdbx_strand_id
1 'polypeptide(L)'
;MHVHQTSTFTTRTRPRSLRAVALLLASGTLSTVQAQNAWIGGSGDWDDPTNWTLGHTPEYTEWVTLGDQPGQAGSTVMMSYPGSGYDHLEISNGVVLDMNGGELVSFGQAVLVGANSRLIARPQPLGPNQSDFIGELHLGAGTYFDMRDNVPVTFWSGSESSGTITGQGYVKVGHDFSNNGIVRPGTNGGIVLDAAYFVDVHTFDLDGTTGDGQLQLDIPFSQLQVDAEALSDAFSGTINMAPGAHLAMNIADGWTADVSSDLNVAGFGNPANAAQITGTPMAFAGTMHVGGADGRLRLHNNTTFIQNALVDVGPGDQITTQNGAIIESGTFLVGQEGRINFDGATTVRGGDFTTASASLVDGGVFFNGDTEWQGSTHIDGAARQNGNATVSGALGATIDAGLFDMDGELGGTTWQINGPLTIHADRVGETASNHVDADITVAGGFLPRLAISLNDPASSWTMAGSMHLRGSSPFYETRVSGSPMIMQGDLTVDGKVQVTADTTLRGAGVLGDATVHIGAGDALRTQARTRVEGGVDFIGTGTLVNGASGTMLVADGVSLNLVALENHGALDIGDGPGIASA
;
A
#
# COMPACT_ATOMS: atom_id res chain seq x y z
N MET A 1 -37.74 -12.69 18.21
CA MET A 1 -38.67 -13.68 17.61
C MET A 1 -37.93 -14.32 16.46
N HIS A 2 -37.26 -15.44 16.73
CA HIS A 2 -36.40 -16.16 15.77
C HIS A 2 -37.24 -17.10 14.91
N VAL A 3 -36.99 -17.08 13.60
CA VAL A 3 -37.50 -18.10 12.66
C VAL A 3 -36.28 -18.78 12.04
N HIS A 4 -36.00 -19.99 12.52
CA HIS A 4 -35.09 -20.95 11.91
C HIS A 4 -35.74 -21.50 10.63
N GLN A 5 -35.06 -21.37 9.49
CA GLN A 5 -35.36 -22.17 8.29
C GLN A 5 -34.32 -23.28 8.17
N THR A 6 -34.75 -24.51 8.46
CA THR A 6 -34.08 -25.76 8.13
C THR A 6 -34.29 -26.10 6.66
N SER A 7 -33.21 -26.19 5.89
CA SER A 7 -33.21 -26.78 4.55
C SER A 7 -32.82 -28.26 4.62
N THR A 8 -33.78 -29.13 4.32
CA THR A 8 -33.59 -30.58 4.16
C THR A 8 -33.01 -30.89 2.78
N PHE A 9 -31.75 -31.31 2.71
CA PHE A 9 -31.16 -31.89 1.50
C PHE A 9 -31.63 -33.33 1.30
N THR A 10 -32.27 -33.58 0.16
CA THR A 10 -32.73 -34.91 -0.27
C THR A 10 -31.59 -35.60 -1.02
N THR A 11 -30.88 -36.53 -0.37
CA THR A 11 -29.85 -37.36 -1.01
C THR A 11 -30.48 -38.30 -2.03
N ARG A 12 -30.21 -38.07 -3.30
CA ARG A 12 -30.62 -38.94 -4.42
C ARG A 12 -29.54 -39.99 -4.66
N THR A 13 -29.73 -41.17 -4.08
CA THR A 13 -28.94 -42.38 -4.38
C THR A 13 -29.11 -42.79 -5.84
N ARG A 14 -28.01 -42.89 -6.59
CA ARG A 14 -27.92 -43.63 -7.87
C ARG A 14 -26.96 -44.82 -7.73
N PRO A 15 -27.17 -45.91 -8.51
CA PRO A 15 -26.69 -47.23 -8.16
C PRO A 15 -25.28 -47.53 -8.68
N ARG A 16 -24.62 -48.44 -7.95
CA ARG A 16 -23.36 -49.12 -8.25
C ARG A 16 -23.41 -49.86 -9.59
N SER A 17 -22.34 -49.78 -10.39
CA SER A 17 -21.54 -50.96 -10.81
C SER A 17 -20.44 -50.60 -11.80
N LEU A 18 -19.18 -50.67 -11.36
CA LEU A 18 -18.12 -51.42 -12.03
C LEU A 18 -17.01 -51.61 -11.00
N ARG A 19 -17.07 -52.75 -10.30
CA ARG A 19 -15.97 -53.25 -9.47
C ARG A 19 -14.87 -53.68 -10.44
N ALA A 20 -13.83 -52.86 -10.61
CA ALA A 20 -12.54 -53.38 -11.00
C ALA A 20 -11.94 -54.07 -9.76
N VAL A 21 -11.71 -55.37 -9.88
CA VAL A 21 -11.04 -56.20 -8.90
C VAL A 21 -9.60 -55.73 -8.82
N ALA A 22 -9.25 -54.98 -7.77
CA ALA A 22 -7.86 -54.77 -7.39
C ALA A 22 -7.36 -56.08 -6.77
N LEU A 23 -6.72 -56.90 -7.61
CA LEU A 23 -5.97 -58.06 -7.18
C LEU A 23 -4.75 -57.53 -6.41
N LEU A 24 -4.80 -57.63 -5.09
CA LEU A 24 -3.69 -57.36 -4.19
C LEU A 24 -2.62 -58.45 -4.40
N LEU A 25 -1.78 -58.28 -5.42
CA LEU A 25 -0.51 -59.00 -5.51
C LEU A 25 0.46 -58.29 -4.58
N ALA A 26 0.74 -58.95 -3.45
CA ALA A 26 1.97 -58.72 -2.70
C ALA A 26 3.16 -59.17 -3.57
N SER A 27 3.50 -58.40 -4.60
CA SER A 27 4.81 -58.42 -5.22
C SER A 27 5.70 -57.61 -4.29
N GLY A 28 6.68 -58.27 -3.66
CA GLY A 28 7.80 -57.53 -3.09
C GLY A 28 8.30 -56.57 -4.15
N THR A 29 8.37 -55.27 -3.83
CA THR A 29 8.97 -54.26 -4.68
C THR A 29 10.44 -54.63 -4.81
N LEU A 30 10.75 -55.48 -5.80
CA LEU A 30 12.05 -55.45 -6.43
C LEU A 30 12.14 -54.02 -6.93
N SER A 31 12.94 -53.20 -6.25
CA SER A 31 13.45 -51.96 -6.79
C SER A 31 14.10 -52.34 -8.11
N THR A 32 13.35 -52.23 -9.20
CA THR A 32 13.89 -52.28 -10.55
C THR A 32 14.91 -51.17 -10.56
N VAL A 33 16.19 -51.53 -10.58
CA VAL A 33 17.27 -50.58 -10.77
C VAL A 33 16.93 -49.85 -12.06
N GLN A 34 16.53 -48.59 -11.95
CA GLN A 34 16.24 -47.76 -13.10
C GLN A 34 17.52 -47.68 -13.93
N ALA A 35 17.38 -47.88 -15.23
CA ALA A 35 18.54 -47.77 -16.11
C ALA A 35 18.99 -46.30 -16.09
N GLN A 36 20.25 -46.08 -15.71
CA GLN A 36 20.86 -44.76 -15.80
C GLN A 36 21.39 -44.57 -17.22
N ASN A 37 20.89 -43.54 -17.91
CA ASN A 37 21.33 -43.17 -19.24
C ASN A 37 22.04 -41.81 -19.17
N ALA A 38 23.37 -41.84 -19.13
CA ALA A 38 24.18 -40.63 -19.01
C ALA A 38 24.55 -40.10 -20.39
N TRP A 39 24.52 -38.78 -20.53
CA TRP A 39 25.17 -38.12 -21.65
C TRP A 39 26.66 -38.44 -21.60
N ILE A 40 27.29 -38.72 -22.73
CA ILE A 40 28.75 -38.92 -22.88
C ILE A 40 29.33 -38.04 -23.99
N GLY A 41 28.48 -37.33 -24.74
CA GLY A 41 28.89 -36.35 -25.73
C GLY A 41 29.46 -35.06 -25.10
N GLY A 42 30.07 -34.21 -25.94
CA GLY A 42 30.28 -32.80 -25.62
C GLY A 42 29.00 -32.00 -25.88
N SER A 43 29.12 -30.79 -26.44
CA SER A 43 27.93 -30.12 -27.01
C SER A 43 27.40 -30.91 -28.20
N GLY A 44 26.08 -31.12 -28.26
CA GLY A 44 25.49 -32.00 -29.27
C GLY A 44 23.96 -32.03 -29.25
N ASP A 45 23.42 -32.91 -30.08
CA ASP A 45 21.99 -33.13 -30.26
C ASP A 45 21.51 -34.23 -29.30
N TRP A 46 20.54 -33.91 -28.44
CA TRP A 46 19.89 -34.82 -27.50
C TRP A 46 19.42 -36.10 -28.20
N ASP A 47 19.00 -35.99 -29.45
CA ASP A 47 18.37 -37.07 -30.20
C ASP A 47 19.37 -37.98 -30.93
N ASP A 48 20.68 -37.74 -30.80
CA ASP A 48 21.73 -38.62 -31.32
C ASP A 48 22.06 -39.75 -30.32
N PRO A 49 21.71 -41.01 -30.62
CA PRO A 49 21.98 -42.17 -29.76
C PRO A 49 23.45 -42.34 -29.37
N THR A 50 24.37 -41.84 -30.21
CA THR A 50 25.81 -42.01 -29.98
C THR A 50 26.35 -41.14 -28.83
N ASN A 51 25.56 -40.16 -28.38
CA ASN A 51 25.89 -39.31 -27.24
C ASN A 51 25.42 -39.88 -25.89
N TRP A 52 24.84 -41.08 -25.85
CA TRP A 52 24.25 -41.69 -24.65
C TRP A 52 24.93 -42.99 -24.26
N THR A 53 25.11 -43.25 -22.96
CA THR A 53 25.77 -44.48 -22.46
C THR A 53 25.08 -45.76 -22.88
N LEU A 54 23.76 -45.74 -23.08
CA LEU A 54 22.98 -46.90 -23.47
C LEU A 54 22.85 -47.06 -25.00
N GLY A 55 23.39 -46.12 -25.78
CA GLY A 55 23.38 -46.17 -27.25
C GLY A 55 22.00 -45.93 -27.87
N HIS A 56 21.09 -45.28 -27.14
CA HIS A 56 19.78 -44.83 -27.58
C HIS A 56 19.38 -43.55 -26.83
N THR A 57 18.46 -42.80 -27.41
CA THR A 57 17.85 -41.62 -26.77
C THR A 57 17.08 -42.03 -25.52
N PRO A 58 17.01 -41.17 -24.48
CA PRO A 58 16.34 -41.51 -23.23
C PRO A 58 14.88 -41.95 -23.38
N GLU A 59 14.49 -42.94 -22.58
CA GLU A 59 13.11 -43.44 -22.47
C GLU A 59 12.44 -43.01 -21.14
N TYR A 60 11.10 -43.09 -21.09
CA TYR A 60 10.27 -42.58 -19.97
C TYR A 60 10.47 -43.28 -18.62
N THR A 61 11.28 -44.33 -18.54
CA THR A 61 11.58 -45.05 -17.28
C THR A 61 13.00 -44.85 -16.78
N GLU A 62 13.79 -44.04 -17.49
CA GLU A 62 15.22 -43.91 -17.27
C GLU A 62 15.56 -42.72 -16.37
N TRP A 63 16.67 -42.88 -15.66
CA TRP A 63 17.34 -41.79 -14.97
C TRP A 63 18.37 -41.18 -15.94
N VAL A 64 18.07 -39.97 -16.40
CA VAL A 64 18.90 -39.22 -17.33
C VAL A 64 19.86 -38.32 -16.55
N THR A 65 21.15 -38.39 -16.87
CA THR A 65 22.16 -37.51 -16.24
C THR A 65 22.95 -36.75 -17.30
N LEU A 66 22.92 -35.43 -17.23
CA LEU A 66 23.70 -34.50 -18.04
C LEU A 66 24.77 -33.84 -17.17
N GLY A 67 26.04 -34.19 -17.38
CA GLY A 67 27.13 -33.72 -16.52
C GLY A 67 27.80 -34.87 -15.78
N ASP A 68 28.69 -34.52 -14.85
CA ASP A 68 29.56 -35.43 -14.09
C ASP A 68 30.42 -36.45 -14.89
N GLN A 69 30.40 -36.42 -16.22
CA GLN A 69 31.32 -37.19 -17.06
C GLN A 69 32.54 -36.37 -17.50
N PRO A 70 33.70 -37.02 -17.74
CA PRO A 70 34.89 -36.34 -18.24
C PRO A 70 34.63 -35.55 -19.53
N GLY A 71 34.96 -34.26 -19.53
CA GLY A 71 34.88 -33.40 -20.72
C GLY A 71 33.53 -32.74 -20.97
N GLN A 72 32.53 -32.91 -20.08
CA GLN A 72 31.19 -32.36 -20.29
C GLN A 72 30.93 -30.99 -19.68
N ALA A 73 31.75 -30.56 -18.72
CA ALA A 73 31.53 -29.30 -18.03
C ALA A 73 31.37 -28.13 -19.01
N GLY A 74 30.26 -27.39 -18.90
CA GLY A 74 29.93 -26.28 -19.81
C GLY A 74 29.39 -26.69 -21.19
N SER A 75 29.11 -27.96 -21.43
CA SER A 75 28.53 -28.42 -22.70
C SER A 75 27.09 -27.93 -22.87
N THR A 76 26.65 -27.80 -24.12
CA THR A 76 25.27 -27.48 -24.47
C THR A 76 24.65 -28.65 -25.22
N VAL A 77 23.61 -29.23 -24.62
CA VAL A 77 22.78 -30.28 -25.22
C VAL A 77 21.53 -29.62 -25.77
N MET A 78 21.27 -29.78 -27.07
CA MET A 78 20.10 -29.21 -27.73
C MET A 78 19.13 -30.31 -28.13
N MET A 79 17.84 -30.13 -27.85
CA MET A 79 16.82 -31.03 -28.39
C MET A 79 16.48 -30.69 -29.84
N SER A 80 16.28 -31.70 -30.67
CA SER A 80 15.81 -31.54 -32.05
C SER A 80 14.46 -32.21 -32.30
N TYR A 81 14.04 -33.13 -31.42
CA TYR A 81 12.77 -33.84 -31.46
C TYR A 81 11.67 -33.13 -30.65
N PRO A 82 10.40 -33.16 -31.10
CA PRO A 82 9.30 -32.39 -30.50
C PRO A 82 8.88 -32.82 -29.09
N GLY A 83 9.31 -33.97 -28.58
CA GLY A 83 8.90 -34.44 -27.24
C GLY A 83 9.78 -35.56 -26.68
N SER A 84 10.27 -35.41 -25.44
CA SER A 84 11.01 -36.45 -24.73
C SER A 84 10.48 -36.60 -23.30
N GLY A 85 10.37 -37.85 -22.83
CA GLY A 85 9.90 -38.18 -21.48
C GLY A 85 10.90 -39.09 -20.76
N TYR A 86 11.06 -38.89 -19.45
CA TYR A 86 11.97 -39.66 -18.58
C TYR A 86 11.43 -39.71 -17.15
N ASP A 87 12.00 -40.58 -16.32
CA ASP A 87 11.60 -40.69 -14.91
C ASP A 87 12.33 -39.66 -14.04
N HIS A 88 13.63 -39.49 -14.24
CA HIS A 88 14.43 -38.49 -13.52
C HIS A 88 15.42 -37.80 -14.47
N LEU A 89 15.64 -36.50 -14.31
CA LEU A 89 16.69 -35.76 -15.02
C LEU A 89 17.58 -35.05 -14.02
N GLU A 90 18.88 -35.28 -14.10
CA GLU A 90 19.88 -34.53 -13.37
C GLU A 90 20.74 -33.72 -14.34
N ILE A 91 20.89 -32.41 -14.11
CA ILE A 91 21.80 -31.54 -14.87
C ILE A 91 22.83 -30.95 -13.90
N SER A 92 24.11 -31.19 -14.18
CA SER A 92 25.21 -30.79 -13.30
C SER A 92 26.38 -30.13 -14.03
N ASN A 93 27.35 -29.60 -13.26
CA ASN A 93 28.63 -29.08 -13.73
C ASN A 93 28.57 -28.04 -14.86
N GLY A 94 27.59 -27.15 -14.83
CA GLY A 94 27.48 -26.06 -15.79
C GLY A 94 26.96 -26.49 -17.16
N VAL A 95 26.44 -27.71 -17.28
CA VAL A 95 25.82 -28.18 -18.53
C VAL A 95 24.52 -27.41 -18.77
N VAL A 96 24.26 -27.10 -20.05
CA VAL A 96 23.04 -26.45 -20.51
C VAL A 96 22.21 -27.46 -21.29
N LEU A 97 20.97 -27.70 -20.89
CA LEU A 97 19.95 -28.35 -21.71
C LEU A 97 19.07 -27.28 -22.35
N ASP A 98 19.10 -27.17 -23.67
CA ASP A 98 18.24 -26.28 -24.44
C ASP A 98 17.16 -27.10 -25.15
N MET A 99 15.92 -26.93 -24.73
CA MET A 99 14.80 -27.67 -25.29
C MET A 99 14.51 -27.25 -26.73
N ASN A 100 14.94 -26.07 -27.17
CA ASN A 100 14.93 -25.66 -28.58
C ASN A 100 13.58 -25.93 -29.31
N GLY A 101 12.46 -25.76 -28.61
CA GLY A 101 11.11 -26.05 -29.12
C GLY A 101 10.58 -27.47 -28.89
N GLY A 102 11.34 -28.37 -28.28
CA GLY A 102 10.88 -29.66 -27.80
C GLY A 102 10.10 -29.55 -26.50
N GLU A 103 9.13 -30.44 -26.31
CA GLU A 103 8.47 -30.67 -25.01
C GLU A 103 9.31 -31.66 -24.18
N LEU A 104 9.54 -31.32 -22.92
CA LEU A 104 10.30 -32.13 -21.98
C LEU A 104 9.42 -32.51 -20.79
N VAL A 105 9.18 -33.81 -20.60
CA VAL A 105 8.32 -34.34 -19.53
C VAL A 105 9.12 -35.19 -18.55
N SER A 106 9.23 -34.74 -17.31
CA SER A 106 9.78 -35.51 -16.19
C SER A 106 8.64 -36.16 -15.41
N PHE A 107 8.57 -37.49 -15.37
CA PHE A 107 7.58 -38.24 -14.59
C PHE A 107 7.94 -38.37 -13.09
N GLY A 108 9.18 -38.05 -12.74
CA GLY A 108 9.65 -37.79 -11.39
C GLY A 108 10.31 -36.42 -11.34
N GLN A 109 11.52 -36.33 -10.81
CA GLN A 109 12.21 -35.07 -10.55
C GLN A 109 13.18 -34.66 -11.67
N ALA A 110 13.16 -33.37 -12.00
CA ALA A 110 14.21 -32.69 -12.74
C ALA A 110 15.05 -31.86 -11.75
N VAL A 111 16.27 -32.32 -11.48
CA VAL A 111 17.21 -31.74 -10.52
C VAL A 111 18.32 -31.03 -11.26
N LEU A 112 18.51 -29.74 -10.97
CA LEU A 112 19.66 -28.97 -11.44
C LEU A 112 20.58 -28.70 -10.25
N VAL A 113 21.86 -29.05 -10.39
CA VAL A 113 22.89 -28.79 -9.35
C VAL A 113 24.17 -28.25 -9.97
N GLY A 114 24.99 -27.58 -9.15
CA GLY A 114 26.28 -27.04 -9.60
C GLY A 114 26.15 -25.71 -10.36
N ALA A 115 27.13 -24.84 -10.14
CA ALA A 115 27.08 -23.48 -10.66
C ALA A 115 26.97 -23.45 -12.20
N ASN A 116 26.06 -22.61 -12.69
CA ASN A 116 25.76 -22.37 -14.10
C ASN A 116 25.07 -23.52 -14.85
N SER A 117 24.65 -24.60 -14.17
CA SER A 117 23.80 -25.61 -14.82
C SER A 117 22.47 -24.97 -15.20
N ARG A 118 21.95 -25.28 -16.39
CA ARG A 118 20.82 -24.54 -16.96
C ARG A 118 19.87 -25.42 -17.75
N LEU A 119 18.58 -25.17 -17.58
CA LEU A 119 17.51 -25.69 -18.43
C LEU A 119 16.85 -24.50 -19.16
N ILE A 120 16.74 -24.56 -20.49
CA ILE A 120 16.19 -23.49 -21.32
C ILE A 120 14.92 -23.97 -22.01
N ALA A 121 13.80 -23.29 -21.75
CA ALA A 121 12.53 -23.43 -22.43
C ALA A 121 12.36 -22.37 -23.53
N ARG A 122 11.96 -22.80 -24.73
CA ARG A 122 11.79 -21.93 -25.90
C ARG A 122 10.65 -22.47 -26.76
N PRO A 123 9.82 -21.59 -27.35
CA PRO A 123 8.66 -22.02 -28.10
C PRO A 123 9.06 -22.80 -29.34
N GLN A 124 8.23 -23.78 -29.69
CA GLN A 124 8.42 -24.56 -30.89
C GLN A 124 8.10 -23.75 -32.15
N PRO A 125 8.99 -23.70 -33.15
CA PRO A 125 8.74 -22.99 -34.41
C PRO A 125 7.56 -23.53 -35.24
N LEU A 126 7.17 -24.79 -35.01
CA LEU A 126 6.21 -25.55 -35.82
C LEU A 126 4.77 -25.55 -35.26
N GLY A 127 4.53 -24.87 -34.14
CA GLY A 127 3.23 -24.78 -33.47
C GLY A 127 3.39 -24.71 -31.95
N PRO A 128 2.43 -24.19 -31.18
CA PRO A 128 2.60 -24.11 -29.73
C PRO A 128 2.55 -25.52 -29.09
N ASN A 129 3.57 -25.87 -28.30
CA ASN A 129 3.45 -26.95 -27.32
C ASN A 129 2.41 -26.54 -26.26
N GLN A 130 1.77 -27.52 -25.61
CA GLN A 130 0.92 -27.20 -24.46
C GLN A 130 1.76 -26.74 -23.26
N SER A 131 2.96 -27.29 -23.13
CA SER A 131 3.97 -26.97 -22.13
C SER A 131 5.33 -27.37 -22.69
N ASP A 132 6.35 -26.54 -22.56
CA ASP A 132 7.72 -26.89 -22.97
C ASP A 132 8.42 -27.73 -21.91
N PHE A 133 8.10 -27.51 -20.64
CA PHE A 133 8.52 -28.37 -19.52
C PHE A 133 7.32 -28.79 -18.69
N ILE A 134 7.29 -30.06 -18.27
CA ILE A 134 6.31 -30.62 -17.34
C ILE A 134 7.06 -31.50 -16.35
N GLY A 135 6.97 -31.22 -15.05
CA GLY A 135 7.55 -32.10 -14.02
C GLY A 135 7.77 -31.42 -12.68
N GLU A 136 8.25 -32.18 -11.70
CA GLU A 136 8.74 -31.63 -10.43
C GLU A 136 10.14 -31.06 -10.64
N LEU A 137 10.32 -29.74 -10.44
CA LEU A 137 11.57 -29.04 -10.71
C LEU A 137 12.29 -28.67 -9.42
N HIS A 138 13.55 -29.09 -9.27
CA HIS A 138 14.41 -28.78 -8.13
C HIS A 138 15.64 -28.01 -8.62
N LEU A 139 15.70 -26.71 -8.32
CA LEU A 139 16.83 -25.86 -8.70
C LEU A 139 17.77 -25.65 -7.52
N GLY A 140 18.98 -26.20 -7.58
CA GLY A 140 20.04 -25.92 -6.62
C GLY A 140 20.60 -24.50 -6.75
N ALA A 141 21.30 -24.03 -5.72
CA ALA A 141 21.94 -22.71 -5.73
C ALA A 141 22.89 -22.53 -6.94
N GLY A 142 22.77 -21.39 -7.62
CA GLY A 142 23.60 -21.04 -8.79
C GLY A 142 23.18 -21.71 -10.10
N THR A 143 22.02 -22.39 -10.13
CA THR A 143 21.43 -22.99 -11.35
C THR A 143 20.36 -22.09 -11.95
N TYR A 144 19.96 -22.38 -13.20
CA TYR A 144 19.07 -21.53 -13.98
C TYR A 144 17.96 -22.31 -14.69
N PHE A 145 16.73 -21.82 -14.58
CA PHE A 145 15.62 -22.15 -15.47
C PHE A 145 15.27 -20.92 -16.31
N ASP A 146 15.66 -20.94 -17.59
CA ASP A 146 15.49 -19.84 -18.53
C ASP A 146 14.24 -20.07 -19.40
N MET A 147 13.25 -19.19 -19.30
CA MET A 147 12.08 -19.17 -20.19
C MET A 147 12.26 -18.09 -21.26
N ARG A 148 12.15 -18.45 -22.54
CA ARG A 148 12.28 -17.50 -23.65
C ARG A 148 10.98 -17.44 -24.43
N ASP A 149 10.53 -16.23 -24.76
CA ASP A 149 9.45 -15.99 -25.72
C ASP A 149 8.06 -16.56 -25.31
N ASN A 150 7.63 -16.30 -24.06
CA ASN A 150 6.28 -16.60 -23.54
C ASN A 150 5.90 -18.09 -23.54
N VAL A 151 6.82 -18.93 -23.09
CA VAL A 151 6.63 -20.39 -23.07
C VAL A 151 5.72 -20.85 -21.94
N PRO A 152 4.79 -21.79 -22.21
CA PRO A 152 4.04 -22.46 -21.16
C PRO A 152 4.92 -23.49 -20.46
N VAL A 153 4.90 -23.52 -19.13
CA VAL A 153 5.62 -24.48 -18.29
C VAL A 153 4.69 -24.99 -17.20
N THR A 154 4.84 -26.24 -16.79
CA THR A 154 4.07 -26.84 -15.69
C THR A 154 5.02 -27.43 -14.66
N PHE A 155 5.01 -26.85 -13.46
CA PHE A 155 5.68 -27.39 -12.29
C PHE A 155 4.71 -28.27 -11.50
N TRP A 156 5.12 -29.49 -11.18
CA TRP A 156 4.35 -30.36 -10.31
C TRP A 156 4.57 -30.03 -8.84
N SER A 157 3.78 -30.68 -8.00
CA SER A 157 3.90 -30.52 -6.54
C SER A 157 5.28 -30.90 -6.04
N GLY A 158 5.76 -30.18 -5.02
CA GLY A 158 7.09 -30.37 -4.45
C GLY A 158 8.21 -29.71 -5.26
N SER A 159 7.89 -28.91 -6.28
CA SER A 159 8.90 -28.13 -6.99
C SER A 159 9.50 -27.07 -6.06
N GLU A 160 10.83 -27.00 -6.02
CA GLU A 160 11.57 -26.06 -5.17
C GLU A 160 12.65 -25.34 -5.97
N SER A 161 12.88 -24.08 -5.64
CA SER A 161 13.92 -23.28 -6.28
C SER A 161 14.80 -22.60 -5.25
N SER A 162 16.07 -22.97 -5.20
CA SER A 162 17.18 -22.18 -4.63
C SER A 162 18.03 -21.53 -5.74
N GLY A 163 17.70 -21.78 -7.01
CA GLY A 163 18.37 -21.25 -8.20
C GLY A 163 17.73 -19.96 -8.71
N THR A 164 17.80 -19.74 -10.03
CA THR A 164 17.18 -18.59 -10.69
C THR A 164 16.17 -19.05 -11.74
N ILE A 165 14.92 -18.63 -11.61
CA ILE A 165 13.90 -18.74 -12.65
C ILE A 165 13.85 -17.38 -13.36
N THR A 166 14.13 -17.34 -14.67
CA THR A 166 14.28 -16.08 -15.39
C THR A 166 13.61 -16.07 -16.76
N GLY A 167 13.24 -14.88 -17.23
CA GLY A 167 12.83 -14.65 -18.62
C GLY A 167 11.33 -14.40 -18.78
N GLN A 168 10.71 -14.99 -19.80
CA GLN A 168 9.31 -14.72 -20.16
C GLN A 168 8.53 -16.01 -20.38
N GLY A 169 7.45 -16.21 -19.64
CA GLY A 169 6.70 -17.45 -19.67
C GLY A 169 5.49 -17.47 -18.74
N TYR A 170 4.65 -18.47 -18.94
CA TYR A 170 3.49 -18.75 -18.10
C TYR A 170 3.72 -20.10 -17.41
N VAL A 171 3.86 -20.07 -16.10
CA VAL A 171 4.18 -21.22 -15.27
C VAL A 171 2.93 -21.62 -14.50
N LYS A 172 2.37 -22.77 -14.86
CA LYS A 172 1.38 -23.45 -14.02
C LYS A 172 2.12 -24.16 -12.90
N VAL A 173 1.69 -23.97 -11.68
CA VAL A 173 2.38 -24.51 -10.52
C VAL A 173 1.43 -25.37 -9.72
N GLY A 174 1.89 -26.58 -9.37
CA GLY A 174 1.22 -27.45 -8.41
C GLY A 174 1.30 -26.88 -7.00
N HIS A 175 0.68 -27.55 -6.03
CA HIS A 175 0.78 -27.17 -4.62
C HIS A 175 2.21 -27.31 -4.08
N ASP A 176 2.53 -26.53 -3.05
CA ASP A 176 3.79 -26.55 -2.32
C ASP A 176 5.03 -26.11 -3.13
N PHE A 177 4.85 -25.19 -4.10
CA PHE A 177 6.02 -24.53 -4.68
C PHE A 177 6.66 -23.58 -3.70
N SER A 178 7.96 -23.75 -3.49
CA SER A 178 8.79 -22.96 -2.59
C SER A 178 9.96 -22.32 -3.34
N ASN A 179 10.08 -21.00 -3.25
CA ASN A 179 11.20 -20.25 -3.83
C ASN A 179 12.11 -19.67 -2.75
N ASN A 180 13.23 -20.35 -2.50
CA ASN A 180 14.37 -19.85 -1.71
C ASN A 180 15.43 -19.13 -2.59
N GLY A 181 15.15 -19.01 -3.90
CA GLY A 181 16.06 -18.47 -4.91
C GLY A 181 15.55 -17.17 -5.50
N ILE A 182 15.81 -16.96 -6.79
CA ILE A 182 15.47 -15.72 -7.50
C ILE A 182 14.43 -16.00 -8.57
N VAL A 183 13.31 -15.27 -8.53
CA VAL A 183 12.40 -15.11 -9.68
C VAL A 183 12.72 -13.78 -10.36
N ARG A 184 13.28 -13.85 -11.58
CA ARG A 184 13.77 -12.69 -12.34
C ARG A 184 13.04 -12.54 -13.68
N PRO A 185 11.86 -11.90 -13.71
CA PRO A 185 11.14 -11.70 -14.95
C PRO A 185 11.88 -10.82 -15.96
N GLY A 186 11.69 -11.13 -17.24
CA GLY A 186 12.06 -10.26 -18.35
C GLY A 186 11.02 -9.17 -18.60
N THR A 187 11.22 -8.41 -19.68
CA THR A 187 10.27 -7.39 -20.16
C THR A 187 9.13 -8.01 -20.99
N ASN A 188 8.21 -7.22 -21.57
CA ASN A 188 7.23 -7.66 -22.57
C ASN A 188 6.32 -8.84 -22.14
N GLY A 189 5.75 -8.77 -20.93
CA GLY A 189 4.86 -9.81 -20.37
C GLY A 189 5.50 -10.60 -19.24
N GLY A 190 6.84 -10.69 -19.20
CA GLY A 190 7.59 -11.27 -18.08
C GLY A 190 7.10 -12.66 -17.67
N ILE A 191 7.03 -12.92 -16.36
CA ILE A 191 6.64 -14.22 -15.81
C ILE A 191 5.23 -14.13 -15.21
N VAL A 192 4.39 -15.11 -15.52
CA VAL A 192 3.13 -15.35 -14.81
C VAL A 192 3.28 -16.66 -14.05
N LEU A 193 3.11 -16.63 -12.72
CA LEU A 193 3.01 -17.79 -11.86
C LEU A 193 1.52 -18.01 -11.54
N ASP A 194 0.97 -19.12 -11.98
CA ASP A 194 -0.45 -19.46 -11.81
C ASP A 194 -0.60 -20.78 -11.05
N ALA A 195 -1.19 -20.72 -9.86
CA ALA A 195 -1.35 -21.87 -9.00
C ALA A 195 -2.52 -22.81 -9.41
N ALA A 196 -3.19 -22.63 -10.55
CA ALA A 196 -4.43 -23.33 -10.94
C ALA A 196 -4.34 -24.85 -11.28
N TYR A 197 -3.33 -25.60 -10.81
CA TYR A 197 -3.11 -27.00 -11.23
C TYR A 197 -3.51 -28.04 -10.14
N PHE A 198 -4.58 -28.80 -10.41
CA PHE A 198 -4.91 -30.15 -9.88
C PHE A 198 -5.39 -30.36 -8.42
N VAL A 199 -5.56 -29.35 -7.56
CA VAL A 199 -6.03 -29.56 -6.16
C VAL A 199 -6.94 -28.44 -5.63
N ASP A 200 -7.55 -28.64 -4.46
CA ASP A 200 -8.54 -27.75 -3.82
C ASP A 200 -7.93 -26.58 -3.01
N VAL A 201 -6.59 -26.46 -2.92
CA VAL A 201 -5.90 -25.35 -2.25
C VAL A 201 -4.66 -24.96 -3.04
N HIS A 202 -4.57 -23.69 -3.43
CA HIS A 202 -3.55 -23.16 -4.32
C HIS A 202 -2.67 -22.10 -3.62
N THR A 203 -1.67 -22.54 -2.84
CA THR A 203 -0.72 -21.64 -2.15
C THR A 203 0.64 -21.55 -2.82
N PHE A 204 1.26 -20.38 -2.73
CA PHE A 204 2.66 -20.14 -3.09
C PHE A 204 3.50 -19.81 -1.87
N ASP A 205 4.68 -20.41 -1.75
CA ASP A 205 5.76 -19.91 -0.91
C ASP A 205 6.78 -19.20 -1.83
N LEU A 206 6.82 -17.86 -1.79
CA LEU A 206 7.61 -17.04 -2.72
C LEU A 206 9.00 -16.67 -2.19
N ASP A 207 9.23 -16.88 -0.90
CA ASP A 207 10.42 -16.51 -0.17
C ASP A 207 11.10 -17.71 0.51
N GLY A 208 10.47 -18.87 0.45
CA GLY A 208 11.02 -20.11 0.94
C GLY A 208 10.91 -20.23 2.45
N THR A 209 11.18 -21.43 2.97
CA THR A 209 11.15 -21.69 4.42
C THR A 209 12.20 -20.90 5.22
N THR A 210 13.18 -20.30 4.56
CA THR A 210 14.23 -19.48 5.17
C THR A 210 14.02 -17.98 5.03
N GLY A 211 13.04 -17.54 4.23
CA GLY A 211 12.82 -16.12 3.88
C GLY A 211 13.88 -15.55 2.92
N ASP A 212 14.69 -16.40 2.27
CA ASP A 212 15.78 -15.96 1.39
C ASP A 212 15.33 -15.63 -0.05
N GLY A 213 14.10 -15.98 -0.41
CA GLY A 213 13.63 -15.84 -1.79
C GLY A 213 13.47 -14.39 -2.23
N GLN A 214 13.71 -14.18 -3.53
CA GLN A 214 13.79 -12.86 -4.13
C GLN A 214 12.91 -12.75 -5.35
N LEU A 215 12.16 -11.64 -5.43
CA LEU A 215 11.47 -11.19 -6.63
C LEU A 215 12.31 -10.07 -7.26
N GLN A 216 13.13 -10.41 -8.25
CA GLN A 216 14.10 -9.49 -8.84
C GLN A 216 13.56 -8.90 -10.15
N LEU A 217 12.71 -7.87 -10.05
CA LEU A 217 12.22 -7.07 -11.17
C LEU A 217 13.21 -5.93 -11.52
N ASP A 218 14.50 -6.26 -11.60
CA ASP A 218 15.61 -5.30 -11.71
C ASP A 218 15.91 -4.84 -13.15
N ILE A 219 15.14 -5.34 -14.12
CA ILE A 219 15.16 -4.88 -15.51
C ILE A 219 14.02 -3.88 -15.69
N PRO A 220 14.27 -2.68 -16.28
CA PRO A 220 13.20 -1.73 -16.55
C PRO A 220 12.05 -2.36 -17.34
N PHE A 221 10.82 -2.11 -16.90
CA PHE A 221 9.60 -2.71 -17.48
C PHE A 221 9.51 -4.24 -17.39
N SER A 222 10.24 -4.86 -16.47
CA SER A 222 10.02 -6.27 -16.13
C SER A 222 8.67 -6.47 -15.44
N GLN A 223 8.07 -7.64 -15.63
CA GLN A 223 6.71 -7.93 -15.17
C GLN A 223 6.64 -9.27 -14.46
N LEU A 224 6.15 -9.29 -13.22
CA LEU A 224 5.81 -10.52 -12.51
C LEU A 224 4.33 -10.46 -12.16
N GLN A 225 3.59 -11.50 -12.54
CA GLN A 225 2.23 -11.74 -12.07
C GLN A 225 2.19 -13.03 -11.27
N VAL A 226 1.52 -12.99 -10.12
CA VAL A 226 1.27 -14.13 -9.25
C VAL A 226 -0.22 -14.27 -9.06
N ASP A 227 -0.78 -15.38 -9.52
CA ASP A 227 -2.19 -15.73 -9.38
C ASP A 227 -2.31 -16.95 -8.45
N ALA A 228 -2.85 -16.74 -7.25
CA ALA A 228 -3.03 -17.79 -6.25
C ALA A 228 -4.20 -17.53 -5.31
N GLU A 229 -4.62 -18.56 -4.58
CA GLU A 229 -5.65 -18.41 -3.54
C GLU A 229 -5.06 -17.76 -2.30
N ALA A 230 -3.86 -18.18 -1.88
CA ALA A 230 -3.15 -17.63 -0.74
C ALA A 230 -1.62 -17.72 -0.95
N LEU A 231 -0.86 -17.03 -0.10
CA LEU A 231 0.53 -17.40 0.14
C LEU A 231 0.58 -18.46 1.24
N SER A 232 1.59 -19.32 1.23
CA SER A 232 1.80 -20.36 2.25
C SER A 232 2.07 -19.75 3.63
N ASP A 233 2.68 -18.59 3.65
CA ASP A 233 2.99 -17.75 4.81
C ASP A 233 3.07 -16.26 4.40
N ALA A 234 3.48 -15.39 5.34
CA ALA A 234 3.72 -13.99 5.02
C ALA A 234 5.07 -13.87 4.32
N PHE A 235 5.11 -13.12 3.21
CA PHE A 235 6.35 -12.87 2.49
C PHE A 235 7.35 -12.17 3.43
N SER A 236 8.58 -12.65 3.45
CA SER A 236 9.68 -12.24 4.31
C SER A 236 11.00 -12.05 3.54
N GLY A 237 10.94 -12.15 2.20
CA GLY A 237 12.07 -12.04 1.29
C GLY A 237 12.33 -10.63 0.74
N THR A 238 13.05 -10.56 -0.38
CA THR A 238 13.41 -9.29 -1.04
C THR A 238 12.68 -9.07 -2.36
N ILE A 239 12.13 -7.88 -2.57
CA ILE A 239 11.58 -7.41 -3.85
C ILE A 239 12.45 -6.27 -4.36
N ASN A 240 13.01 -6.41 -5.56
CA ASN A 240 13.76 -5.34 -6.22
C ASN A 240 13.00 -4.89 -7.47
N MET A 241 12.79 -3.59 -7.64
CA MET A 241 12.04 -3.03 -8.76
C MET A 241 12.81 -1.92 -9.46
N ALA A 242 13.07 -2.09 -10.75
CA ALA A 242 13.57 -1.04 -11.62
C ALA A 242 12.44 -0.10 -12.10
N PRO A 243 12.75 1.06 -12.71
CA PRO A 243 11.75 1.94 -13.30
C PRO A 243 10.84 1.24 -14.29
N GLY A 244 9.54 1.47 -14.15
CA GLY A 244 8.50 0.87 -14.98
C GLY A 244 8.24 -0.61 -14.71
N ALA A 245 8.97 -1.26 -13.77
CA ALA A 245 8.69 -2.62 -13.37
C ALA A 245 7.27 -2.76 -12.79
N HIS A 246 6.65 -3.91 -12.98
CA HIS A 246 5.28 -4.17 -12.57
C HIS A 246 5.18 -5.51 -11.84
N LEU A 247 4.78 -5.47 -10.58
CA LEU A 247 4.44 -6.62 -9.76
C LEU A 247 2.92 -6.68 -9.56
N ALA A 248 2.28 -7.75 -10.03
CA ALA A 248 0.86 -8.03 -9.81
C ALA A 248 0.70 -9.22 -8.86
N MET A 249 0.21 -8.96 -7.66
CA MET A 249 -0.07 -9.98 -6.64
C MET A 249 -1.59 -10.18 -6.55
N ASN A 250 -2.12 -11.18 -7.26
CA ASN A 250 -3.53 -11.52 -7.31
C ASN A 250 -3.82 -12.70 -6.36
N ILE A 251 -3.85 -12.40 -5.05
CA ILE A 251 -4.01 -13.37 -3.97
C ILE A 251 -5.39 -13.19 -3.34
N ALA A 252 -6.29 -14.19 -3.40
CA ALA A 252 -7.74 -14.00 -3.19
C ALA A 252 -8.13 -13.18 -1.93
N ASP A 253 -7.45 -13.40 -0.80
CA ASP A 253 -7.70 -12.70 0.48
C ASP A 253 -6.70 -11.57 0.79
N GLY A 254 -5.89 -11.17 -0.19
CA GLY A 254 -4.75 -10.29 -0.01
C GLY A 254 -3.49 -11.04 0.45
N TRP A 255 -2.44 -10.30 0.73
CA TRP A 255 -1.15 -10.85 1.15
C TRP A 255 -0.45 -9.95 2.17
N THR A 256 0.48 -10.53 2.91
CA THR A 256 1.26 -9.81 3.93
C THR A 256 2.73 -9.86 3.56
N ALA A 257 3.39 -8.70 3.60
CA ALA A 257 4.84 -8.57 3.65
C ALA A 257 5.22 -8.28 5.11
N ASP A 258 5.86 -9.24 5.76
CA ASP A 258 6.16 -9.18 7.19
C ASP A 258 7.34 -8.23 7.51
N VAL A 259 7.77 -8.22 8.77
CA VAL A 259 8.83 -7.33 9.25
C VAL A 259 10.21 -7.60 8.64
N SER A 260 10.44 -8.80 8.11
CA SER A 260 11.69 -9.18 7.47
C SER A 260 11.71 -8.85 5.97
N SER A 261 10.55 -8.52 5.39
CA SER A 261 10.44 -8.10 3.99
C SER A 261 11.28 -6.86 3.69
N ASP A 262 11.92 -6.87 2.53
CA ASP A 262 12.64 -5.72 1.99
C ASP A 262 12.17 -5.41 0.55
N LEU A 263 11.62 -4.22 0.33
CA LEU A 263 11.20 -3.72 -0.98
C LEU A 263 12.08 -2.55 -1.40
N ASN A 264 12.88 -2.76 -2.44
CA ASN A 264 13.80 -1.78 -3.00
C ASN A 264 13.33 -1.31 -4.38
N VAL A 265 13.15 0.00 -4.55
CA VAL A 265 12.78 0.62 -5.82
C VAL A 265 13.87 1.59 -6.26
N ALA A 266 14.42 1.37 -7.46
CA ALA A 266 15.47 2.19 -8.03
C ALA A 266 14.93 3.23 -9.03
N GLY A 267 15.46 4.45 -9.00
CA GLY A 267 15.26 5.51 -9.99
C GLY A 267 16.39 5.64 -11.02
N PHE A 268 16.08 6.09 -12.24
CA PHE A 268 17.04 6.35 -13.33
C PHE A 268 16.82 7.68 -14.09
N GLY A 269 16.35 8.73 -13.41
CA GLY A 269 16.23 10.08 -13.95
C GLY A 269 15.10 10.26 -14.97
N ASN A 270 14.10 9.38 -14.93
CA ASN A 270 12.91 9.50 -15.77
C ASN A 270 11.62 9.35 -14.93
N PRO A 271 10.98 10.47 -14.56
CA PRO A 271 9.81 10.46 -13.68
C PRO A 271 8.56 9.81 -14.30
N ALA A 272 8.55 9.54 -15.61
CA ALA A 272 7.41 8.91 -16.28
C ALA A 272 7.28 7.41 -15.94
N ASN A 273 8.37 6.75 -15.53
CA ASN A 273 8.46 5.30 -15.43
C ASN A 273 8.40 4.83 -13.97
N ALA A 274 7.30 5.08 -13.28
CA ALA A 274 7.12 4.56 -11.92
C ALA A 274 7.04 3.02 -11.92
N ALA A 275 7.72 2.38 -10.98
CA ALA A 275 7.45 1.00 -10.60
C ALA A 275 6.02 0.89 -10.03
N GLN A 276 5.37 -0.26 -10.23
CA GLN A 276 3.97 -0.44 -9.90
C GLN A 276 3.74 -1.76 -9.18
N ILE A 277 3.03 -1.70 -8.05
CA ILE A 277 2.46 -2.87 -7.39
C ILE A 277 0.93 -2.81 -7.56
N THR A 278 0.34 -3.88 -8.09
CA THR A 278 -1.10 -4.01 -8.33
C THR A 278 -1.62 -5.33 -7.76
N GLY A 279 -2.94 -5.49 -7.78
CA GLY A 279 -3.61 -6.73 -7.41
C GLY A 279 -4.43 -6.56 -6.13
N THR A 280 -4.42 -7.59 -5.31
CA THR A 280 -5.22 -7.68 -4.07
C THR A 280 -4.59 -6.90 -2.91
N PRO A 281 -5.33 -6.62 -1.83
CA PRO A 281 -4.82 -5.82 -0.71
C PRO A 281 -3.50 -6.34 -0.11
N MET A 282 -2.65 -5.42 0.33
CA MET A 282 -1.36 -5.71 0.97
C MET A 282 -1.36 -5.19 2.41
N ALA A 283 -0.92 -6.00 3.36
CA ALA A 283 -0.47 -5.55 4.67
C ALA A 283 1.07 -5.51 4.69
N PHE A 284 1.67 -4.39 5.09
CA PHE A 284 3.12 -4.18 5.00
C PHE A 284 3.71 -3.81 6.36
N ALA A 285 4.67 -4.62 6.83
CA ALA A 285 5.41 -4.43 8.08
C ALA A 285 6.93 -4.30 7.90
N GLY A 286 7.44 -4.49 6.69
CA GLY A 286 8.88 -4.56 6.38
C GLY A 286 9.52 -3.20 6.10
N THR A 287 10.64 -3.23 5.39
CA THR A 287 11.34 -2.03 4.90
C THR A 287 11.01 -1.78 3.43
N MET A 288 10.63 -0.55 3.10
CA MET A 288 10.38 -0.09 1.74
C MET A 288 11.30 1.10 1.47
N HIS A 289 12.28 0.92 0.59
CA HIS A 289 13.18 1.98 0.16
C HIS A 289 12.89 2.37 -1.29
N VAL A 290 12.53 3.63 -1.51
CA VAL A 290 12.38 4.23 -2.84
C VAL A 290 13.47 5.26 -3.01
N GLY A 291 14.46 4.93 -3.83
CA GLY A 291 15.72 5.66 -3.94
C GLY A 291 16.22 5.80 -5.37
N GLY A 292 17.25 6.61 -5.56
CA GLY A 292 17.96 6.78 -6.82
C GLY A 292 17.74 8.17 -7.41
N ALA A 293 18.02 8.35 -8.71
CA ALA A 293 17.64 9.60 -9.37
C ALA A 293 16.17 9.50 -9.79
N ASP A 294 15.27 10.21 -9.12
CA ASP A 294 13.82 10.21 -9.40
C ASP A 294 13.16 8.81 -9.31
N GLY A 295 13.47 8.06 -8.26
CA GLY A 295 12.80 6.82 -7.87
C GLY A 295 11.30 7.06 -7.63
N ARG A 296 10.46 6.22 -8.25
CA ARG A 296 9.00 6.37 -8.16
C ARG A 296 8.32 5.02 -8.00
N LEU A 297 7.50 4.90 -6.97
CA LEU A 297 6.65 3.73 -6.72
C LEU A 297 5.17 4.15 -6.69
N ARG A 298 4.34 3.39 -7.40
CA ARG A 298 2.87 3.48 -7.33
C ARG A 298 2.29 2.21 -6.76
N LEU A 299 1.54 2.37 -5.68
CA LEU A 299 0.75 1.31 -5.05
C LEU A 299 -0.70 1.45 -5.54
N HIS A 300 -1.08 0.54 -6.43
CA HIS A 300 -2.44 0.46 -7.00
C HIS A 300 -3.31 -0.54 -6.25
N ASN A 301 -2.78 -1.32 -5.31
CA ASN A 301 -3.58 -2.12 -4.40
C ASN A 301 -3.93 -1.31 -3.15
N ASN A 302 -4.99 -1.72 -2.44
CA ASN A 302 -5.21 -1.19 -1.09
C ASN A 302 -4.03 -1.60 -0.19
N THR A 303 -3.46 -0.66 0.53
CA THR A 303 -2.25 -0.90 1.33
C THR A 303 -2.49 -0.53 2.79
N THR A 304 -2.21 -1.45 3.71
CA THR A 304 -2.21 -1.21 5.15
C THR A 304 -0.77 -1.20 5.65
N PHE A 305 -0.30 -0.06 6.12
CA PHE A 305 0.98 0.06 6.83
C PHE A 305 0.75 -0.27 8.30
N ILE A 306 1.37 -1.37 8.76
CA ILE A 306 1.21 -1.88 10.13
C ILE A 306 2.47 -1.64 10.96
N GLN A 307 2.48 -2.13 12.19
CA GLN A 307 3.61 -1.98 13.10
C GLN A 307 4.92 -2.49 12.45
N ASN A 308 5.99 -1.73 12.67
CA ASN A 308 7.34 -1.93 12.13
C ASN A 308 7.55 -1.55 10.65
N ALA A 309 6.51 -1.17 9.91
CA ALA A 309 6.69 -0.63 8.57
C ALA A 309 7.69 0.53 8.59
N LEU A 310 8.76 0.42 7.82
CA LEU A 310 9.72 1.49 7.58
C LEU A 310 9.64 1.87 6.11
N VAL A 311 9.18 3.08 5.82
CA VAL A 311 9.10 3.61 4.47
C VAL A 311 10.11 4.73 4.34
N ASP A 312 11.13 4.55 3.50
CA ASP A 312 12.19 5.51 3.25
C ASP A 312 12.12 5.99 1.79
N VAL A 313 11.84 7.28 1.62
CA VAL A 313 11.77 7.95 0.32
C VAL A 313 12.96 8.89 0.21
N GLY A 314 13.88 8.59 -0.70
CA GLY A 314 15.08 9.37 -0.92
C GLY A 314 14.82 10.78 -1.48
N PRO A 315 15.88 11.60 -1.62
CA PRO A 315 15.75 12.96 -2.13
C PRO A 315 15.19 13.02 -3.57
N GLY A 316 14.11 13.78 -3.78
CA GLY A 316 13.41 13.91 -5.07
C GLY A 316 12.57 12.68 -5.46
N ASP A 317 12.58 11.63 -4.65
CA ASP A 317 11.88 10.37 -4.91
C ASP A 317 10.42 10.45 -4.44
N GLN A 318 9.59 9.52 -4.92
CA GLN A 318 8.16 9.58 -4.67
C GLN A 318 7.51 8.20 -4.47
N ILE A 319 6.67 8.11 -3.44
CA ILE A 319 5.66 7.06 -3.30
C ILE A 319 4.28 7.66 -3.56
N THR A 320 3.40 6.86 -4.17
CA THR A 320 1.99 7.24 -4.37
C THR A 320 1.08 6.05 -4.13
N THR A 321 0.15 6.16 -3.18
CA THR A 321 -0.96 5.20 -3.02
C THR A 321 -2.18 5.71 -3.76
N GLN A 322 -2.52 5.09 -4.88
CA GLN A 322 -3.62 5.55 -5.74
C GLN A 322 -4.99 5.03 -5.30
N ASN A 323 -4.99 3.83 -4.72
CA ASN A 323 -6.17 3.24 -4.10
C ASN A 323 -6.12 3.46 -2.59
N GLY A 324 -6.94 2.73 -1.83
CA GLY A 324 -7.09 2.98 -0.40
C GLY A 324 -5.82 2.74 0.41
N ALA A 325 -5.56 3.58 1.40
CA ALA A 325 -4.47 3.39 2.36
C ALA A 325 -5.02 3.34 3.79
N ILE A 326 -4.43 2.49 4.63
CA ILE A 326 -4.65 2.49 6.07
C ILE A 326 -3.29 2.60 6.74
N ILE A 327 -3.13 3.58 7.62
CA ILE A 327 -1.89 3.83 8.37
C ILE A 327 -2.17 3.50 9.83
N GLU A 328 -1.94 2.25 10.23
CA GLU A 328 -2.09 1.83 11.63
C GLU A 328 -0.90 2.32 12.48
N SER A 329 0.30 2.21 11.92
CA SER A 329 1.57 2.59 12.54
C SER A 329 2.66 2.63 11.46
N GLY A 330 3.92 2.74 11.88
CA GLY A 330 5.09 2.75 11.00
C GLY A 330 5.87 4.05 11.06
N THR A 331 7.07 4.02 10.50
CA THR A 331 7.97 5.17 10.35
C THR A 331 8.13 5.50 8.87
N PHE A 332 7.95 6.78 8.54
CA PHE A 332 7.99 7.29 7.18
C PHE A 332 9.05 8.39 7.09
N LEU A 333 10.13 8.13 6.39
CA LEU A 333 11.24 9.05 6.17
C LEU A 333 11.13 9.63 4.76
N VAL A 334 11.17 10.96 4.65
CA VAL A 334 11.06 11.67 3.38
C VAL A 334 12.23 12.64 3.22
N GLY A 335 13.12 12.31 2.30
CA GLY A 335 14.28 13.13 1.94
C GLY A 335 13.90 14.47 1.31
N GLN A 336 14.93 15.29 1.04
CA GLN A 336 14.74 16.61 0.44
C GLN A 336 14.07 16.50 -0.94
N GLU A 337 13.03 17.29 -1.18
CA GLU A 337 12.15 17.25 -2.35
C GLU A 337 11.37 15.93 -2.52
N GLY A 338 11.56 14.96 -1.62
CA GLY A 338 10.85 13.68 -1.62
C GLY A 338 9.37 13.85 -1.28
N ARG A 339 8.53 12.92 -1.74
CA ARG A 339 7.07 13.00 -1.52
C ARG A 339 6.43 11.66 -1.24
N ILE A 340 5.55 11.63 -0.25
CA ILE A 340 4.55 10.57 -0.10
C ILE A 340 3.19 11.16 -0.44
N ASN A 341 2.51 10.57 -1.42
CA ASN A 341 1.20 11.02 -1.87
C ASN A 341 0.15 9.95 -1.60
N PHE A 342 -0.82 10.28 -0.76
CA PHE A 342 -2.00 9.47 -0.51
C PHE A 342 -3.14 9.96 -1.40
N ASP A 343 -3.17 9.50 -2.65
CA ASP A 343 -4.14 9.91 -3.68
C ASP A 343 -5.51 9.25 -3.51
N GLY A 344 -5.54 8.02 -3.01
CA GLY A 344 -6.78 7.33 -2.67
C GLY A 344 -7.30 7.63 -1.27
N ALA A 345 -8.48 7.11 -0.94
CA ALA A 345 -9.09 7.27 0.37
C ALA A 345 -8.17 6.70 1.47
N THR A 346 -7.92 7.48 2.51
CA THR A 346 -6.92 7.15 3.53
C THR A 346 -7.54 7.12 4.91
N THR A 347 -7.26 6.08 5.70
CA THR A 347 -7.54 6.06 7.14
C THR A 347 -6.23 6.18 7.89
N VAL A 348 -6.08 7.25 8.68
CA VAL A 348 -4.93 7.44 9.55
C VAL A 348 -5.32 7.05 10.97
N ARG A 349 -4.61 6.10 11.56
CA ARG A 349 -4.75 5.61 12.95
C ARG A 349 -3.49 5.86 13.78
N GLY A 350 -2.35 6.01 13.11
CA GLY A 350 -1.12 6.51 13.69
C GLY A 350 -0.03 6.71 12.64
N GLY A 351 1.23 6.61 13.07
CA GLY A 351 2.42 6.74 12.22
C GLY A 351 3.32 7.90 12.64
N ASP A 352 4.61 7.72 12.40
CA ASP A 352 5.66 8.71 12.63
C ASP A 352 6.28 9.12 11.30
N PHE A 353 6.08 10.38 10.90
CA PHE A 353 6.58 10.94 9.65
C PHE A 353 7.73 11.91 9.95
N THR A 354 8.82 11.81 9.20
CA THR A 354 9.93 12.76 9.24
C THR A 354 10.24 13.24 7.84
N THR A 355 10.19 14.55 7.61
CA THR A 355 10.53 15.16 6.32
C THR A 355 11.79 16.00 6.45
N ALA A 356 12.44 16.33 5.33
CA ALA A 356 13.70 17.09 5.34
C ALA A 356 13.61 18.46 6.03
N SER A 357 12.44 19.11 5.96
CA SER A 357 12.16 20.36 6.66
C SER A 357 10.64 20.54 6.85
N ALA A 358 10.24 21.54 7.64
CA ALA A 358 8.85 21.97 7.77
C ALA A 358 8.38 22.91 6.62
N SER A 359 8.84 22.64 5.39
CA SER A 359 8.50 23.38 4.17
C SER A 359 8.03 22.41 3.09
N LEU A 360 6.81 22.61 2.57
CA LEU A 360 6.24 21.77 1.50
C LEU A 360 6.98 21.92 0.16
N VAL A 361 7.78 22.98 0.00
CA VAL A 361 8.68 23.16 -1.16
C VAL A 361 9.82 22.15 -1.13
N ASP A 362 10.29 21.77 0.06
CA ASP A 362 11.41 20.84 0.25
C ASP A 362 10.94 19.38 0.35
N GLY A 363 9.71 19.07 -0.08
CA GLY A 363 9.10 17.75 0.07
C GLY A 363 8.10 17.68 1.22
N GLY A 364 7.37 16.56 1.31
CA GLY A 364 6.33 16.42 2.33
C GLY A 364 5.42 15.21 2.15
N VAL A 365 4.44 15.13 3.05
CA VAL A 365 3.37 14.12 3.03
C VAL A 365 2.07 14.79 2.59
N PHE A 366 1.42 14.24 1.56
CA PHE A 366 0.25 14.85 0.94
C PHE A 366 -0.94 13.89 1.03
N PHE A 367 -1.99 14.30 1.75
CA PHE A 367 -3.26 13.59 1.84
C PHE A 367 -4.22 14.14 0.77
N ASN A 368 -4.11 13.60 -0.44
CA ASN A 368 -4.82 14.07 -1.63
C ASN A 368 -6.24 13.51 -1.74
N GLY A 369 -6.44 12.25 -1.33
CA GLY A 369 -7.76 11.63 -1.23
C GLY A 369 -8.50 11.97 0.06
N ASP A 370 -9.78 11.59 0.13
CA ASP A 370 -10.57 11.71 1.36
C ASP A 370 -9.88 10.99 2.52
N THR A 371 -9.76 11.66 3.66
CA THR A 371 -8.99 11.18 4.81
C THR A 371 -9.87 11.03 6.05
N GLU A 372 -9.88 9.84 6.64
CA GLU A 372 -10.46 9.59 7.95
C GLU A 372 -9.34 9.60 9.01
N TRP A 373 -9.43 10.54 9.94
CA TRP A 373 -8.49 10.71 11.04
C TRP A 373 -9.02 10.06 12.31
N GLN A 374 -8.23 9.12 12.84
CA GLN A 374 -8.43 8.40 14.09
C GLN A 374 -7.07 8.27 14.79
N GLY A 375 -7.00 8.27 16.12
CA GLY A 375 -5.74 8.02 16.83
C GLY A 375 -4.69 9.16 16.74
N SER A 376 -3.42 8.82 16.95
CA SER A 376 -2.35 9.80 17.17
C SER A 376 -1.26 9.68 16.12
N THR A 377 -0.98 10.78 15.41
CA THR A 377 0.02 10.84 14.34
C THR A 377 1.07 11.90 14.65
N HIS A 378 2.34 11.59 14.41
CA HIS A 378 3.44 12.52 14.57
C HIS A 378 4.10 12.84 13.22
N ILE A 379 4.37 14.12 12.96
CA ILE A 379 4.90 14.64 11.69
C ILE A 379 6.01 15.65 12.01
N ASP A 380 7.24 15.17 12.18
CA ASP A 380 8.43 16.01 12.29
C ASP A 380 8.81 16.54 10.90
N GLY A 381 8.16 17.63 10.49
CA GLY A 381 8.28 18.15 9.14
C GLY A 381 7.01 18.80 8.60
N ALA A 382 6.72 18.56 7.32
CA ALA A 382 5.59 19.16 6.61
C ALA A 382 4.62 18.12 6.05
N ALA A 383 3.33 18.34 6.33
CA ALA A 383 2.23 17.61 5.70
C ALA A 383 1.11 18.55 5.26
N ARG A 384 0.32 18.11 4.28
CA ARG A 384 -0.79 18.86 3.68
C ARG A 384 -2.02 17.98 3.54
N GLN A 385 -3.16 18.49 3.97
CA GLN A 385 -4.48 17.93 3.69
C GLN A 385 -5.06 18.62 2.44
N ASN A 386 -5.21 17.88 1.34
CA ASN A 386 -5.83 18.36 0.11
C ASN A 386 -7.26 17.80 -0.05
N GLY A 387 -7.44 16.50 0.19
CA GLY A 387 -8.75 15.85 0.14
C GLY A 387 -9.61 16.16 1.36
N ASN A 388 -10.90 15.81 1.35
CA ASN A 388 -11.78 16.10 2.49
C ASN A 388 -11.37 15.28 3.71
N ALA A 389 -11.49 15.87 4.90
CA ALA A 389 -11.13 15.23 6.15
C ALA A 389 -12.37 14.93 7.02
N THR A 390 -12.43 13.74 7.58
CA THR A 390 -13.40 13.36 8.61
C THR A 390 -12.66 12.91 9.86
N VAL A 391 -13.05 13.43 11.02
CA VAL A 391 -12.54 12.95 12.32
C VAL A 391 -13.62 12.12 12.97
N SER A 392 -13.30 10.88 13.32
CA SER A 392 -14.28 9.93 13.86
C SER A 392 -13.77 9.21 15.11
N GLY A 393 -14.65 8.40 15.72
CA GLY A 393 -14.34 7.64 16.92
C GLY A 393 -14.41 8.46 18.22
N ALA A 394 -14.61 7.76 19.34
CA ALA A 394 -14.74 8.40 20.66
C ALA A 394 -13.42 8.99 21.17
N LEU A 395 -12.29 8.41 20.76
CA LEU A 395 -10.95 8.91 21.08
C LEU A 395 -10.54 10.05 20.13
N GLY A 396 -11.19 10.16 18.96
CA GLY A 396 -10.89 11.17 17.96
C GLY A 396 -9.48 11.05 17.39
N ALA A 397 -8.89 12.20 17.05
CA ALA A 397 -7.56 12.29 16.46
C ALA A 397 -6.67 13.33 17.17
N THR A 398 -5.37 13.03 17.24
CA THR A 398 -4.31 13.97 17.63
C THR A 398 -3.25 14.01 16.54
N ILE A 399 -2.92 15.21 16.08
CA ILE A 399 -1.89 15.44 15.05
C ILE A 399 -0.81 16.33 15.67
N ASP A 400 0.38 15.80 15.86
CA ASP A 400 1.56 16.53 16.31
C ASP A 400 2.47 16.79 15.11
N ALA A 401 2.62 18.05 14.67
CA ALA A 401 3.31 18.37 13.42
C ALA A 401 4.28 19.56 13.55
N GLY A 402 5.24 19.68 12.62
CA GLY A 402 5.90 20.96 12.36
C GLY A 402 4.92 21.88 11.62
N LEU A 403 4.71 21.61 10.33
CA LEU A 403 3.68 22.23 9.50
C LEU A 403 2.60 21.20 9.16
N PHE A 404 1.33 21.52 9.45
CA PHE A 404 0.17 20.76 8.99
C PHE A 404 -0.80 21.69 8.26
N ASP A 405 -0.68 21.76 6.94
CA ASP A 405 -1.50 22.63 6.09
C ASP A 405 -2.93 22.07 5.96
N MET A 406 -3.90 22.73 6.59
CA MET A 406 -5.26 22.19 6.78
C MET A 406 -6.21 22.40 5.59
N ASP A 407 -5.92 23.35 4.71
CA ASP A 407 -6.80 23.83 3.63
C ASP A 407 -6.26 23.52 2.22
N GLY A 408 -5.07 22.94 2.13
CA GLY A 408 -4.48 22.49 0.88
C GLY A 408 -3.97 23.62 -0.01
N GLU A 409 -3.51 23.28 -1.22
CA GLU A 409 -2.90 24.25 -2.15
C GLU A 409 -3.91 25.27 -2.73
N LEU A 410 -5.18 24.88 -2.84
CA LEU A 410 -6.21 25.66 -3.54
C LEU A 410 -7.24 26.28 -2.59
N GLY A 411 -7.16 26.02 -1.28
CA GLY A 411 -8.27 26.24 -0.36
C GLY A 411 -9.44 25.26 -0.60
N GLY A 412 -10.44 25.29 0.28
CA GLY A 412 -11.71 24.59 0.09
C GLY A 412 -11.74 23.13 0.56
N THR A 413 -10.73 22.66 1.29
CA THR A 413 -10.81 21.37 2.00
C THR A 413 -11.98 21.40 3.00
N THR A 414 -12.85 20.39 2.97
CA THR A 414 -13.91 20.24 3.98
C THR A 414 -13.42 19.41 5.15
N TRP A 415 -13.64 19.88 6.37
CA TRP A 415 -13.42 19.14 7.61
C TRP A 415 -14.73 18.81 8.31
N GLN A 416 -15.00 17.53 8.51
CA GLN A 416 -16.14 17.03 9.30
C GLN A 416 -15.64 16.45 10.63
N ILE A 417 -15.70 17.26 11.69
CA ILE A 417 -15.19 16.90 13.00
C ILE A 417 -16.34 16.27 13.81
N ASN A 418 -16.44 14.94 13.76
CA ASN A 418 -17.44 14.13 14.48
C ASN A 418 -16.90 13.51 15.78
N GLY A 419 -15.59 13.53 15.99
CA GLY A 419 -14.89 13.19 17.24
C GLY A 419 -14.01 14.37 17.71
N PRO A 420 -13.30 14.25 18.84
CA PRO A 420 -12.35 15.27 19.24
C PRO A 420 -11.14 15.32 18.29
N LEU A 421 -10.80 16.50 17.79
CA LEU A 421 -9.58 16.75 17.02
C LEU A 421 -8.65 17.67 17.81
N THR A 422 -7.42 17.23 18.01
CA THR A 422 -6.35 18.06 18.58
C THR A 422 -5.21 18.17 17.56
N ILE A 423 -4.76 19.38 17.30
CA ILE A 423 -3.60 19.66 16.45
C ILE A 423 -2.59 20.45 17.28
N HIS A 424 -1.38 19.93 17.41
CA HIS A 424 -0.22 20.61 17.96
C HIS A 424 0.74 20.87 16.80
N ALA A 425 0.97 22.14 16.43
CA ALA A 425 1.82 22.45 15.28
C ALA A 425 2.64 23.72 15.45
N ASP A 426 3.76 23.87 14.74
CA ASP A 426 4.34 25.21 14.53
C ASP A 426 3.39 26.07 13.70
N ARG A 427 2.81 25.47 12.66
CA ARG A 427 1.93 26.13 11.70
C ARG A 427 0.82 25.22 11.21
N VAL A 428 -0.36 25.80 10.99
CA VAL A 428 -1.55 25.10 10.44
C VAL A 428 -1.96 25.57 9.04
N GLY A 429 -1.15 26.47 8.45
CA GLY A 429 -1.29 26.92 7.07
C GLY A 429 0.09 27.25 6.50
N GLU A 430 0.23 27.22 5.18
CA GLU A 430 1.52 27.47 4.51
C GLU A 430 2.05 28.91 4.74
N THR A 431 1.15 29.86 4.96
CA THR A 431 1.50 31.28 5.18
C THR A 431 1.96 31.56 6.61
N ALA A 432 2.74 32.63 6.79
CA ALA A 432 3.17 33.08 8.13
C ALA A 432 1.99 33.49 9.05
N SER A 433 0.81 33.74 8.50
CA SER A 433 -0.41 34.07 9.25
C SER A 433 -1.20 32.85 9.72
N ASN A 434 -0.73 31.62 9.47
CA ASN A 434 -1.46 30.38 9.74
C ASN A 434 -2.89 30.47 9.19
N HIS A 435 -2.97 30.84 7.92
CA HIS A 435 -4.23 31.01 7.23
C HIS A 435 -4.84 29.65 6.91
N VAL A 436 -6.13 29.49 7.20
CA VAL A 436 -6.92 28.29 6.93
C VAL A 436 -8.21 28.71 6.22
N ASP A 437 -8.25 28.49 4.92
CA ASP A 437 -9.39 28.69 4.02
C ASP A 437 -10.09 27.34 3.74
N ALA A 438 -10.63 26.75 4.80
CA ALA A 438 -11.32 25.46 4.77
C ALA A 438 -12.81 25.62 5.13
N ASP A 439 -13.62 24.61 4.79
CA ASP A 439 -14.99 24.48 5.28
C ASP A 439 -15.03 23.52 6.48
N ILE A 440 -14.99 24.07 7.70
CA ILE A 440 -14.90 23.28 8.95
C ILE A 440 -16.27 23.17 9.61
N THR A 441 -16.77 21.95 9.77
CA THR A 441 -17.95 21.65 10.59
C THR A 441 -17.54 20.89 11.85
N VAL A 442 -17.88 21.44 13.02
CA VAL A 442 -17.75 20.75 14.30
C VAL A 442 -19.15 20.30 14.77
N ALA A 443 -19.36 18.99 14.78
CA ALA A 443 -20.66 18.39 15.04
C ALA A 443 -21.21 18.65 16.46
N GLY A 444 -22.51 18.38 16.66
CA GLY A 444 -23.17 18.43 17.96
C GLY A 444 -22.75 17.30 18.91
N GLY A 445 -22.88 17.50 20.22
CA GLY A 445 -22.60 16.51 21.26
C GLY A 445 -21.42 16.86 22.14
N PHE A 446 -21.15 16.05 23.16
CA PHE A 446 -20.09 16.34 24.14
C PHE A 446 -18.67 16.05 23.64
N LEU A 447 -18.51 15.19 22.63
CA LEU A 447 -17.20 14.74 22.14
C LEU A 447 -16.61 15.62 21.02
N PRO A 448 -17.36 16.02 19.98
CA PRO A 448 -16.78 16.79 18.89
C PRO A 448 -16.20 18.12 19.34
N ARG A 449 -14.94 18.39 19.01
CA ARG A 449 -14.24 19.64 19.31
C ARG A 449 -13.03 19.79 18.42
N LEU A 450 -12.68 21.02 18.07
CA LEU A 450 -11.42 21.39 17.45
C LEU A 450 -10.54 22.08 18.50
N ALA A 451 -9.34 21.54 18.72
CA ALA A 451 -8.31 22.15 19.55
C ALA A 451 -7.05 22.36 18.70
N ILE A 452 -6.65 23.60 18.47
CA ILE A 452 -5.42 23.94 17.74
C ILE A 452 -4.48 24.62 18.70
N SER A 453 -3.32 24.04 18.97
CA SER A 453 -2.28 24.64 19.81
C SER A 453 -1.03 24.86 18.97
N LEU A 454 -0.70 26.12 18.74
CA LEU A 454 0.53 26.51 18.06
C LEU A 454 1.72 26.49 19.02
N ASN A 455 2.93 26.20 18.51
CA ASN A 455 4.13 26.10 19.35
C ASN A 455 4.46 27.41 20.10
N ASP A 456 4.17 28.56 19.51
CA ASP A 456 4.04 29.81 20.26
C ASP A 456 2.57 30.00 20.68
N PRO A 457 2.25 29.91 22.00
CA PRO A 457 0.87 30.06 22.48
C PRO A 457 0.27 31.45 22.20
N ALA A 458 1.10 32.47 21.95
CA ALA A 458 0.64 33.81 21.58
C ALA A 458 0.41 33.96 20.07
N SER A 459 0.91 33.03 19.25
CA SER A 459 0.63 33.02 17.82
C SER A 459 -0.82 32.70 17.55
N SER A 460 -1.38 33.36 16.55
CA SER A 460 -2.75 33.13 16.09
C SER A 460 -2.80 32.28 14.83
N TRP A 461 -3.96 31.68 14.59
CA TRP A 461 -4.36 31.16 13.29
C TRP A 461 -5.59 31.89 12.76
N THR A 462 -5.71 31.97 11.44
CA THR A 462 -6.80 32.71 10.79
C THR A 462 -7.75 31.73 10.13
N MET A 463 -9.00 31.71 10.60
CA MET A 463 -10.09 31.02 9.92
C MET A 463 -10.71 31.96 8.88
N ALA A 464 -10.47 31.71 7.60
CA ALA A 464 -10.93 32.57 6.51
C ALA A 464 -12.01 31.94 5.63
N GLY A 465 -12.13 30.61 5.64
CA GLY A 465 -13.24 29.90 5.02
C GLY A 465 -14.49 29.86 5.92
N SER A 466 -15.31 28.84 5.77
CA SER A 466 -16.54 28.68 6.56
C SER A 466 -16.33 27.82 7.80
N MET A 467 -16.85 28.26 8.95
CA MET A 467 -16.90 27.47 10.19
C MET A 467 -18.33 27.27 10.66
N HIS A 468 -18.76 26.01 10.81
CA HIS A 468 -20.05 25.64 11.36
C HIS A 468 -19.88 24.97 12.72
N LEU A 469 -20.33 25.64 13.79
CA LEU A 469 -20.30 25.12 15.15
C LEU A 469 -21.70 24.67 15.57
N ARG A 470 -21.87 23.40 15.93
CA ARG A 470 -23.18 22.85 16.32
C ARG A 470 -23.21 22.43 17.79
N GLY A 471 -24.24 22.82 18.52
CA GLY A 471 -24.55 22.37 19.88
C GLY A 471 -25.80 21.50 19.88
N SER A 472 -25.83 20.46 20.73
CA SER A 472 -26.98 19.53 20.81
C SER A 472 -27.66 19.47 22.18
N SER A 473 -26.98 19.93 23.24
CA SER A 473 -27.48 19.92 24.61
C SER A 473 -28.02 21.29 25.03
N PRO A 474 -28.78 21.36 26.14
CA PRO A 474 -29.19 22.65 26.72
C PRO A 474 -28.03 23.45 27.33
N PHE A 475 -26.82 22.87 27.40
CA PHE A 475 -25.62 23.49 27.93
C PHE A 475 -24.72 23.98 26.78
N TYR A 476 -23.78 24.86 27.11
CA TYR A 476 -22.78 25.29 26.16
C TYR A 476 -21.72 24.20 25.95
N GLU A 477 -21.61 23.71 24.72
CA GLU A 477 -20.64 22.70 24.31
C GLU A 477 -19.38 23.38 23.75
N THR A 478 -18.19 23.07 24.27
CA THR A 478 -16.94 23.66 23.76
C THR A 478 -16.62 23.07 22.40
N ARG A 479 -16.49 23.94 21.39
CA ARG A 479 -16.23 23.56 20.01
C ARG A 479 -14.88 23.97 19.49
N VAL A 480 -14.35 25.08 19.98
CA VAL A 480 -13.03 25.58 19.61
C VAL A 480 -12.24 25.93 20.87
N SER A 481 -10.97 25.53 20.90
CA SER A 481 -10.03 25.76 22.00
C SER A 481 -8.59 25.82 21.50
N GLY A 482 -7.67 26.30 22.34
CA GLY A 482 -6.23 26.37 22.06
C GLY A 482 -5.75 27.79 21.77
N SER A 483 -4.83 27.93 20.81
CA SER A 483 -4.20 29.19 20.41
C SER A 483 -5.22 30.21 19.88
N PRO A 484 -4.89 31.52 19.97
CA PRO A 484 -5.75 32.59 19.46
C PRO A 484 -6.26 32.36 18.03
N MET A 485 -7.56 32.52 17.83
CA MET A 485 -8.23 32.40 16.53
C MET A 485 -8.61 33.79 16.03
N ILE A 486 -8.31 34.08 14.76
CA ILE A 486 -8.82 35.24 14.04
C ILE A 486 -9.87 34.72 13.05
N MET A 487 -11.13 35.03 13.28
CA MET A 487 -12.22 34.73 12.34
C MET A 487 -12.34 35.85 11.31
N GLN A 488 -12.18 35.53 10.03
CA GLN A 488 -12.32 36.42 8.87
C GLN A 488 -13.35 35.93 7.84
N GLY A 489 -13.78 34.67 7.91
CA GLY A 489 -14.81 34.11 7.02
C GLY A 489 -16.19 34.00 7.68
N ASP A 490 -16.98 33.05 7.19
CA ASP A 490 -18.35 32.83 7.64
C ASP A 490 -18.40 31.91 8.87
N LEU A 491 -18.94 32.39 9.99
CA LEU A 491 -19.18 31.60 11.20
C LEU A 491 -20.68 31.37 11.37
N THR A 492 -21.12 30.12 11.27
CA THR A 492 -22.50 29.71 11.57
C THR A 492 -22.56 28.97 12.89
N VAL A 493 -23.54 29.33 13.72
CA VAL A 493 -23.77 28.74 15.04
C VAL A 493 -25.18 28.17 15.12
N ASP A 494 -25.26 26.86 15.36
CA ASP A 494 -26.50 26.16 15.69
C ASP A 494 -26.43 25.64 17.12
N GLY A 495 -27.47 25.80 17.92
CA GLY A 495 -27.52 25.43 19.33
C GLY A 495 -26.64 26.32 20.23
N LYS A 496 -26.31 25.79 21.42
CA LYS A 496 -25.46 26.50 22.40
C LYS A 496 -24.03 26.01 22.32
N VAL A 497 -23.17 26.81 21.72
CA VAL A 497 -21.75 26.48 21.52
C VAL A 497 -20.85 27.44 22.28
N GLN A 498 -19.63 26.98 22.55
CA GLN A 498 -18.63 27.75 23.24
C GLN A 498 -17.27 27.72 22.50
N VAL A 499 -16.63 28.88 22.47
CA VAL A 499 -15.23 29.05 22.10
C VAL A 499 -14.42 29.48 23.33
N THR A 500 -13.35 28.74 23.61
CA THR A 500 -12.46 28.98 24.76
C THR A 500 -11.09 29.50 24.38
N ALA A 501 -10.77 29.54 23.08
CA ALA A 501 -9.61 30.27 22.57
C ALA A 501 -9.86 31.78 22.63
N ASP A 502 -8.78 32.56 22.70
CA ASP A 502 -8.86 33.99 22.41
C ASP A 502 -9.34 34.17 20.97
N THR A 503 -10.33 35.03 20.75
CA THR A 503 -10.99 35.17 19.45
C THR A 503 -11.02 36.62 18.99
N THR A 504 -10.55 36.89 17.77
CA THR A 504 -10.82 38.16 17.09
C THR A 504 -11.80 37.91 15.95
N LEU A 505 -12.99 38.51 16.01
CA LEU A 505 -13.90 38.62 14.87
C LEU A 505 -13.49 39.87 14.09
N ARG A 506 -13.00 39.70 12.86
CA ARG A 506 -12.36 40.77 12.08
C ARG A 506 -13.30 41.33 11.01
N GLY A 507 -13.40 42.66 10.92
CA GLY A 507 -14.24 43.39 9.95
C GLY A 507 -13.46 44.16 8.89
N ALA A 508 -12.28 43.64 8.50
CA ALA A 508 -11.47 44.11 7.37
C ALA A 508 -10.37 43.07 7.07
N GLY A 509 -10.76 41.82 6.82
CA GLY A 509 -9.83 40.74 6.50
C GLY A 509 -9.26 40.85 5.08
N VAL A 510 -8.21 40.10 4.79
CA VAL A 510 -7.61 40.05 3.43
C VAL A 510 -8.61 39.48 2.41
N LEU A 511 -9.51 38.61 2.86
CA LEU A 511 -10.54 37.97 2.04
C LEU A 511 -11.96 38.51 2.26
N GLY A 512 -12.12 39.53 3.12
CA GLY A 512 -13.42 40.10 3.45
C GLY A 512 -13.64 40.25 4.96
N ASP A 513 -14.84 40.70 5.29
CA ASP A 513 -15.29 40.87 6.66
C ASP A 513 -15.87 39.55 7.18
N ALA A 514 -15.67 39.25 8.46
CA ALA A 514 -16.30 38.08 9.06
C ALA A 514 -17.84 38.27 9.09
N THR A 515 -18.56 37.25 8.65
CA THR A 515 -20.01 37.14 8.83
C THR A 515 -20.30 36.17 9.96
N VAL A 516 -21.06 36.58 10.98
CA VAL A 516 -21.42 35.73 12.10
C VAL A 516 -22.94 35.52 12.12
N HIS A 517 -23.37 34.30 11.82
CA HIS A 517 -24.76 33.89 11.86
C HIS A 517 -25.09 33.14 13.14
N ILE A 518 -25.99 33.69 13.95
CA ILE A 518 -26.52 33.03 15.15
C ILE A 518 -28.04 32.90 15.02
N GLY A 519 -28.52 31.67 14.81
CA GLY A 519 -29.94 31.38 14.60
C GLY A 519 -30.82 31.66 15.81
N ALA A 520 -32.13 31.65 15.60
CA ALA A 520 -33.11 31.92 16.65
C ALA A 520 -33.04 30.86 17.76
N GLY A 521 -32.71 31.27 18.99
CA GLY A 521 -32.55 30.35 20.13
C GLY A 521 -31.14 29.75 20.26
N ASP A 522 -30.25 30.04 19.32
CA ASP A 522 -28.84 29.63 19.33
C ASP A 522 -27.98 30.65 20.07
N ALA A 523 -26.83 30.22 20.57
CA ALA A 523 -25.93 31.09 21.30
C ALA A 523 -24.45 30.74 21.10
N LEU A 524 -23.66 31.76 20.78
CA LEU A 524 -22.19 31.69 20.74
C LEU A 524 -21.63 32.26 22.04
N ARG A 525 -21.07 31.41 22.90
CA ARG A 525 -20.37 31.86 24.11
C ARG A 525 -18.87 31.92 23.88
N THR A 526 -18.26 33.07 24.11
CA THR A 526 -16.80 33.18 24.21
C THR A 526 -16.39 33.22 25.68
N GLN A 527 -15.32 32.49 26.04
CA GLN A 527 -14.86 32.40 27.44
C GLN A 527 -13.48 33.01 27.70
N ALA A 528 -12.74 33.36 26.64
CA ALA A 528 -11.43 33.98 26.73
C ALA A 528 -11.48 35.42 26.19
N ARG A 529 -10.32 36.00 25.84
CA ARG A 529 -10.29 37.36 25.31
C ARG A 529 -10.95 37.37 23.93
N THR A 530 -12.00 38.15 23.80
CA THR A 530 -12.72 38.34 22.53
C THR A 530 -12.59 39.78 22.07
N ARG A 531 -12.23 39.99 20.81
CA ARG A 531 -12.29 41.29 20.15
C ARG A 531 -13.27 41.21 18.98
N VAL A 532 -14.21 42.14 18.91
CA VAL A 532 -15.10 42.32 17.77
C VAL A 532 -14.70 43.61 17.09
N GLU A 533 -14.12 43.52 15.89
CA GLU A 533 -13.66 44.69 15.13
C GLU A 533 -14.82 45.32 14.35
N GLY A 534 -14.72 46.62 14.05
CA GLY A 534 -15.69 47.29 13.19
C GLY A 534 -15.68 46.66 11.79
N GLY A 535 -16.87 46.47 11.20
CA GLY A 535 -17.06 45.83 9.90
C GLY A 535 -17.55 44.38 9.96
N VAL A 536 -17.49 43.70 11.12
CA VAL A 536 -18.09 42.37 11.29
C VAL A 536 -19.60 42.44 11.07
N ASP A 537 -20.14 41.58 10.21
CA ASP A 537 -21.57 41.48 9.95
C ASP A 537 -22.21 40.42 10.84
N PHE A 538 -23.17 40.81 11.68
CA PHE A 538 -23.92 39.91 12.52
C PHE A 538 -25.31 39.71 11.94
N ILE A 539 -25.65 38.46 11.61
CA ILE A 539 -26.94 38.07 11.08
C ILE A 539 -27.62 37.03 11.98
N GLY A 540 -28.95 36.95 11.90
CA GLY A 540 -29.76 36.04 12.70
C GLY A 540 -30.55 36.75 13.79
N THR A 541 -30.92 36.02 14.85
CA THR A 541 -31.69 36.51 16.02
C THR A 541 -31.29 35.83 17.33
N GLY A 542 -30.16 35.11 17.33
CA GLY A 542 -29.61 34.43 18.49
C GLY A 542 -28.86 35.37 19.43
N THR A 543 -27.94 34.81 20.20
CA THR A 543 -27.23 35.56 21.25
C THR A 543 -25.71 35.36 21.19
N LEU A 544 -24.97 36.47 21.09
CA LEU A 544 -23.54 36.51 21.41
C LEU A 544 -23.39 36.65 22.93
N VAL A 545 -22.63 35.76 23.55
CA VAL A 545 -22.48 35.69 25.01
C VAL A 545 -21.02 35.88 25.40
N ASN A 546 -20.72 36.93 26.17
CA ASN A 546 -19.45 37.03 26.88
C ASN A 546 -19.55 36.23 28.18
N GLY A 547 -18.85 35.09 28.25
CA GLY A 547 -18.89 34.20 29.39
C GLY A 547 -18.29 34.82 30.66
N ALA A 548 -18.58 34.23 31.82
CA ALA A 548 -18.17 34.78 33.13
C ALA A 548 -16.64 34.95 33.30
N SER A 549 -15.85 34.17 32.58
CA SER A 549 -14.39 34.26 32.55
C SER A 549 -13.85 35.09 31.38
N GLY A 550 -14.71 35.52 30.47
CA GLY A 550 -14.34 36.21 29.24
C GLY A 550 -14.13 37.71 29.44
N THR A 551 -13.27 38.26 28.59
CA THR A 551 -13.13 39.71 28.40
C THR A 551 -13.46 40.03 26.96
N MET A 552 -14.52 40.80 26.71
CA MET A 552 -14.96 41.15 25.36
C MET A 552 -14.73 42.64 25.12
N LEU A 553 -14.02 42.96 24.05
CA LEU A 553 -13.91 44.30 23.50
C LEU A 553 -14.75 44.38 22.23
N VAL A 554 -15.70 45.31 22.19
CA VAL A 554 -16.48 45.63 21.00
C VAL A 554 -16.02 46.97 20.46
N ALA A 555 -15.43 46.96 19.26
CA ALA A 555 -14.94 48.17 18.62
C ALA A 555 -16.09 49.14 18.28
N ASP A 556 -15.74 50.42 18.13
CA ASP A 556 -16.70 51.43 17.71
C ASP A 556 -17.27 51.11 16.32
N GLY A 557 -18.56 51.37 16.13
CA GLY A 557 -19.27 51.11 14.89
C GLY A 557 -19.71 49.66 14.64
N VAL A 558 -19.45 48.71 15.54
CA VAL A 558 -20.03 47.35 15.45
C VAL A 558 -21.55 47.42 15.66
N SER A 559 -22.32 46.86 14.72
CA SER A 559 -23.78 46.75 14.81
C SER A 559 -24.19 45.36 15.27
N LEU A 560 -24.86 45.27 16.41
CA LEU A 560 -25.47 44.03 16.93
C LEU A 560 -27.00 44.04 16.80
N ASN A 561 -27.58 44.94 15.99
CA ASN A 561 -29.04 45.14 15.90
C ASN A 561 -29.85 43.88 15.57
N LEU A 562 -29.21 42.85 15.00
CA LEU A 562 -29.84 41.56 14.67
C LEU A 562 -29.55 40.47 15.69
N VAL A 563 -28.51 40.59 16.53
CA VAL A 563 -28.08 39.55 17.47
C VAL A 563 -28.05 40.11 18.89
N ALA A 564 -28.65 39.42 19.85
CA ALA A 564 -28.61 39.86 21.24
C ALA A 564 -27.18 39.75 21.81
N LEU A 565 -26.81 40.67 22.70
CA LEU A 565 -25.58 40.58 23.49
C LEU A 565 -25.92 40.26 24.96
N GLU A 566 -25.37 39.17 25.47
CA GLU A 566 -25.46 38.80 26.89
C GLU A 566 -24.06 38.84 27.52
N ASN A 567 -23.88 39.66 28.56
CA ASN A 567 -22.59 39.81 29.21
C ASN A 567 -22.59 39.25 30.64
N HIS A 568 -21.73 38.25 30.88
CA HIS A 568 -21.42 37.72 32.20
C HIS A 568 -19.99 38.02 32.66
N GLY A 569 -19.14 38.49 31.75
CA GLY A 569 -17.73 38.79 31.99
C GLY A 569 -17.41 40.29 32.00
N ALA A 570 -16.16 40.63 31.69
CA ALA A 570 -15.76 42.02 31.48
C ALA A 570 -16.08 42.45 30.05
N LEU A 571 -16.82 43.54 29.87
CA LEU A 571 -17.17 44.10 28.57
C LEU A 571 -16.60 45.52 28.46
N ASP A 572 -15.86 45.77 27.39
CA ASP A 572 -15.38 47.08 26.98
C ASP A 572 -16.00 47.45 25.63
N ILE A 573 -16.45 48.69 25.50
CA ILE A 573 -17.16 49.20 24.34
C ILE A 573 -16.49 50.50 23.92
N GLY A 574 -15.93 50.49 22.71
CA GLY A 574 -15.30 51.65 22.10
C GLY A 574 -13.84 51.84 22.54
N ASP A 575 -12.91 51.46 21.68
CA ASP A 575 -11.49 51.86 21.75
C ASP A 575 -11.29 53.33 21.28
N GLY A 576 -12.37 54.13 21.16
CA GLY A 576 -12.39 55.53 20.71
C GLY A 576 -13.73 56.22 21.02
N PRO A 577 -13.86 57.56 20.82
CA PRO A 577 -15.10 58.28 21.08
C PRO A 577 -16.18 57.96 20.02
N GLY A 578 -17.06 57.01 20.32
CA GLY A 578 -18.21 56.67 19.49
C GLY A 578 -19.27 55.85 20.25
N ILE A 579 -20.42 55.61 19.62
CA ILE A 579 -21.63 55.04 20.22
C ILE A 579 -21.79 53.60 19.73
N ALA A 580 -21.73 52.62 20.63
CA ALA A 580 -22.37 51.33 20.37
C ALA A 580 -23.88 51.49 20.59
N SER A 581 -24.68 51.26 19.55
CA SER A 581 -26.13 51.17 19.66
C SER A 581 -26.53 49.70 19.71
N ALA A 582 -27.20 49.31 20.80
CA ALA A 582 -27.90 48.04 20.93
C ALA A 582 -29.36 48.15 20.47
#